data_AF-A0A1F0DMR3-F1
#
_entry.id   AF-A0A1F0DMR3-F1
#
_cell.length_a   1.000
_cell.length_b   1.000
_cell.length_c   1.000
_cell.angle_alpha   90.00
_cell.angle_beta   90.00
_cell.angle_gamma   90.00
#
_symmetry.space_group_name_H-M   'P 1'
#
loop_
_entity.id
_entity.type
_entity.pdbx_description
1 polymer ?
#
loop_
_entity_poly.entity_id
_entity_poly.type
_entity_poly.pdbx_seq_one_letter_code
_entity_poly.pdbx_strand_id
1 'polypeptide(L)'
;MLFNNLRKENYFIEKDFIELRDSVKELIDVIEKYKDMRKDSDRCIMELKEFLEEVNLVLEEKSLTKKELTNLHSLSESYFNSRIDNSIYSYYVYDKNNLEKTHQANDEIGIAKKRFGEILYKITEKVMYHMI
;
A
#
# COMPACT_ATOMS: atom_id res chain seq x y z
N MET A 1 -28.82 -4.42 -13.02
CA MET A 1 -29.29 -4.90 -11.69
C MET A 1 -28.20 -5.56 -10.84
N LEU A 2 -26.93 -5.60 -11.27
CA LEU A 2 -25.82 -6.21 -10.49
C LEU A 2 -25.36 -5.39 -9.26
N PHE A 3 -25.49 -4.06 -9.28
CA PHE A 3 -25.07 -3.20 -8.16
C PHE A 3 -25.87 -3.39 -6.86
N ASN A 4 -27.12 -3.88 -6.94
CA ASN A 4 -27.96 -4.01 -5.75
C ASN A 4 -27.62 -5.24 -4.88
N ASN A 5 -26.87 -6.22 -5.41
CA ASN A 5 -26.43 -7.38 -4.63
C ASN A 5 -25.17 -7.10 -3.79
N LEU A 6 -24.31 -6.15 -4.19
CA LEU A 6 -23.16 -5.69 -3.39
C LEU A 6 -23.57 -5.21 -2.00
N ARG A 7 -24.77 -4.60 -1.90
CA ARG A 7 -25.30 -4.01 -0.66
C ARG A 7 -25.53 -5.00 0.48
N LYS A 8 -25.62 -6.31 0.21
CA LYS A 8 -25.76 -7.35 1.25
C LYS A 8 -24.43 -8.00 1.66
N GLU A 9 -23.34 -7.74 0.92
CA GLU A 9 -21.98 -8.26 1.19
C GLU A 9 -20.99 -7.19 1.68
N ASN A 10 -21.47 -5.97 1.99
CA ASN A 10 -20.64 -4.85 2.47
C ASN A 10 -19.75 -5.14 3.70
N TYR A 11 -20.03 -6.21 4.46
CA TYR A 11 -19.16 -6.64 5.57
C TYR A 11 -17.76 -7.10 5.13
N PHE A 12 -17.59 -7.51 3.86
CA PHE A 12 -16.37 -8.18 3.40
C PHE A 12 -15.24 -7.20 3.00
N ILE A 13 -15.56 -5.94 2.69
CA ILE A 13 -14.60 -4.95 2.17
C ILE A 13 -14.09 -4.01 3.27
N GLU A 14 -14.96 -3.58 4.19
CA GLU A 14 -14.61 -2.54 5.19
C GLU A 14 -13.44 -2.97 6.09
N LYS A 15 -13.44 -4.22 6.59
CA LYS A 15 -12.35 -4.72 7.43
C LYS A 15 -11.02 -4.80 6.66
N ASP A 16 -11.03 -5.30 5.43
CA ASP A 16 -9.80 -5.43 4.65
C ASP A 16 -9.24 -4.05 4.28
N PHE A 17 -10.09 -3.07 3.94
CA PHE A 17 -9.65 -1.70 3.68
C PHE A 17 -9.16 -0.98 4.93
N ILE A 18 -9.70 -1.29 6.12
CA ILE A 18 -9.14 -0.83 7.40
C ILE A 18 -7.73 -1.42 7.61
N GLU A 19 -7.55 -2.73 7.39
CA GLU A 19 -6.23 -3.38 7.46
C GLU A 19 -5.25 -2.74 6.46
N LEU A 20 -5.70 -2.45 5.24
CA LEU A 20 -4.91 -1.77 4.22
C LEU A 20 -4.49 -0.37 4.68
N ARG A 21 -5.44 0.45 5.12
CA ARG A 21 -5.20 1.81 5.64
C ARG A 21 -4.16 1.80 6.75
N ASP A 22 -4.31 0.90 7.71
CA ASP A 22 -3.43 0.82 8.87
C ASP A 22 -2.02 0.35 8.46
N SER A 23 -1.91 -0.58 7.50
CA SER A 23 -0.62 -1.01 6.94
C SER A 23 0.12 0.09 6.16
N VAL A 24 -0.61 0.95 5.44
CA VAL A 24 -0.02 2.12 4.74
C VAL A 24 0.55 3.10 5.76
N LYS A 25 -0.19 3.38 6.85
CA LYS A 25 0.29 4.25 7.92
C LYS A 25 1.56 3.69 8.58
N GLU A 26 1.56 2.40 8.91
CA GLU A 26 2.75 1.71 9.46
C GLU A 26 3.96 1.86 8.52
N LEU A 27 3.76 1.67 7.22
CA LEU A 27 4.83 1.82 6.23
C LEU A 27 5.35 3.25 6.12
N ILE A 28 4.46 4.26 6.11
CA ILE A 28 4.85 5.67 6.12
C ILE A 28 5.69 5.98 7.37
N ASP A 29 5.22 5.57 8.55
CA ASP A 29 5.89 5.85 9.82
C ASP A 29 7.30 5.24 9.86
N VAL A 30 7.45 4.00 9.37
CA VAL A 30 8.74 3.32 9.30
C VAL A 30 9.69 4.01 8.31
N ILE A 31 9.20 4.50 7.18
CA ILE A 31 10.03 5.24 6.21
C ILE A 31 10.43 6.61 6.77
N GLU A 32 9.48 7.35 7.38
CA GLU A 32 9.73 8.66 7.97
C GLU A 32 10.76 8.58 9.12
N LYS A 33 10.75 7.49 9.91
CA LYS A 33 11.76 7.21 10.95
C LYS A 33 13.20 7.20 10.40
N TYR A 34 13.39 6.81 9.14
CA TYR A 34 14.70 6.66 8.50
C TYR A 34 14.97 7.68 7.37
N LYS A 35 14.16 8.75 7.27
CA LYS A 35 14.25 9.75 6.19
C LYS A 35 15.62 10.44 6.06
N ASP A 36 16.39 10.53 7.14
CA ASP A 36 17.69 11.19 7.16
C ASP A 36 18.83 10.31 6.56
N MET A 37 18.53 9.05 6.21
CA MET A 37 19.47 8.15 5.55
C MET A 37 19.56 8.47 4.04
N ARG A 38 20.58 7.94 3.35
CA ARG A 38 20.79 8.19 1.91
C ARG A 38 19.75 7.46 1.05
N LYS A 39 18.57 8.06 0.91
CA LYS A 39 17.56 7.81 -0.12
C LYS A 39 16.58 8.99 -0.08
N ASP A 40 16.19 9.50 -1.24
CA ASP A 40 15.09 10.47 -1.29
C ASP A 40 13.79 9.72 -0.94
N SER A 41 13.30 9.97 0.28
CA SER A 41 12.06 9.40 0.80
C SER A 41 10.84 10.26 0.47
N ASP A 42 11.02 11.51 0.06
CA ASP A 42 9.92 12.48 -0.03
C ASP A 42 8.91 12.06 -1.09
N ARG A 43 9.40 11.64 -2.26
CA ARG A 43 8.55 11.10 -3.32
C ARG A 43 7.80 9.86 -2.87
N CYS A 44 8.48 8.94 -2.18
CA CYS A 44 7.87 7.69 -1.74
C CYS A 44 6.78 7.92 -0.69
N ILE A 45 7.03 8.80 0.27
CA ILE A 45 6.06 9.19 1.30
C ILE A 45 4.86 9.91 0.67
N MET A 46 5.10 10.78 -0.32
CA MET A 46 4.02 11.47 -1.06
C MET A 46 3.10 10.47 -1.76
N GLU A 47 3.64 9.53 -2.53
CA GLU A 47 2.87 8.50 -3.23
C GLU A 47 2.07 7.62 -2.24
N LEU A 48 2.64 7.27 -1.07
CA LEU A 48 1.93 6.55 -0.02
C LEU A 48 0.80 7.35 0.63
N LYS A 49 0.98 8.67 0.80
CA LYS A 49 -0.05 9.57 1.35
C LYS A 49 -1.22 9.75 0.38
N GLU A 50 -0.95 9.93 -0.91
CA GLU A 50 -1.99 9.97 -1.94
C GLU A 50 -2.79 8.65 -1.96
N PHE A 51 -2.11 7.50 -1.88
CA PHE A 51 -2.79 6.21 -1.78
C PHE A 51 -3.64 6.09 -0.51
N LEU A 52 -3.14 6.56 0.63
CA LEU A 52 -3.88 6.55 1.89
C LEU A 52 -5.17 7.40 1.80
N GLU A 53 -5.14 8.53 1.10
CA GLU A 53 -6.32 9.35 0.83
C GLU A 53 -7.36 8.57 0.02
N GLU A 54 -6.95 7.88 -1.04
CA GLU A 54 -7.86 7.03 -1.84
C GLU A 54 -8.48 5.91 -1.00
N VAL A 55 -7.70 5.23 -0.15
CA VAL A 55 -8.21 4.19 0.74
C VAL A 55 -9.23 4.75 1.74
N ASN A 56 -8.99 5.95 2.28
CA ASN A 56 -9.93 6.61 3.19
C ASN A 56 -11.24 6.98 2.49
N LEU A 57 -11.18 7.47 1.25
CA LEU A 57 -12.38 7.77 0.46
C LEU A 57 -13.25 6.53 0.26
N VAL A 58 -12.66 5.38 -0.09
CA VAL A 58 -13.39 4.12 -0.21
C VAL A 58 -14.07 3.71 1.10
N LEU A 59 -13.39 3.90 2.23
CA LEU A 59 -13.95 3.61 3.56
C LEU A 59 -15.11 4.56 3.93
N GLU A 60 -15.01 5.84 3.56
CA GLU A 60 -16.05 6.84 3.79
C GLU A 60 -17.29 6.61 2.91
N GLU A 61 -17.11 6.40 1.61
CA GLU A 61 -18.19 6.13 0.66
C GLU A 61 -18.82 4.75 0.85
N LYS A 62 -18.09 3.83 1.51
CA LYS A 62 -18.47 2.41 1.68
C LYS A 62 -18.79 1.72 0.35
N SER A 63 -18.16 2.20 -0.71
CA SER A 63 -18.31 1.69 -2.07
C SER A 63 -17.04 1.91 -2.85
N LEU A 64 -16.77 1.00 -3.79
CA LEU A 64 -15.67 1.11 -4.72
C LEU A 64 -16.19 1.64 -6.06
N THR A 65 -15.73 2.82 -6.46
CA THR A 65 -15.92 3.33 -7.81
C THR A 65 -15.04 2.56 -8.80
N LYS A 66 -15.42 2.55 -10.09
CA LYS A 66 -14.60 1.96 -11.16
C LYS A 66 -13.20 2.57 -11.23
N LYS A 67 -13.06 3.85 -10.86
CA LYS A 67 -11.79 4.56 -10.80
C LYS A 67 -10.90 3.99 -9.69
N GLU A 68 -11.42 3.88 -8.47
CA GLU A 68 -10.68 3.34 -7.33
C GLU A 68 -10.29 1.88 -7.53
N LEU A 69 -11.16 1.07 -8.16
CA LEU A 69 -10.83 -0.31 -8.56
C LEU A 69 -9.65 -0.35 -9.55
N THR A 70 -9.66 0.54 -10.53
CA THR A 70 -8.59 0.65 -11.54
C THR A 70 -7.29 1.14 -10.89
N ASN A 71 -7.38 2.10 -9.98
CA ASN A 71 -6.24 2.60 -9.21
C ASN A 71 -5.64 1.49 -8.35
N LEU A 72 -6.46 0.76 -7.59
CA LEU A 72 -6.01 -0.36 -6.76
C LEU A 72 -5.32 -1.45 -7.59
N HIS A 73 -5.87 -1.78 -8.77
CA HIS A 73 -5.24 -2.72 -9.71
C HIS A 73 -3.90 -2.18 -10.24
N SER A 74 -3.86 -0.92 -10.70
CA SER A 74 -2.64 -0.27 -11.19
C SER A 74 -1.57 -0.19 -10.11
N LEU A 75 -1.96 0.05 -8.86
CA LEU A 75 -1.07 0.09 -7.71
C LEU A 75 -0.57 -1.30 -7.37
N SER A 76 -1.44 -2.30 -7.32
CA SER A 76 -1.04 -3.70 -7.18
C SER A 76 -0.01 -4.08 -8.25
N GLU A 77 -0.28 -3.79 -9.53
CA GLU A 77 0.68 -4.01 -10.61
C GLU A 77 1.97 -3.22 -10.43
N SER A 78 1.92 -1.94 -10.05
CA SER A 78 3.12 -1.13 -9.81
C SER A 78 3.98 -1.67 -8.66
N TYR A 79 3.34 -2.19 -7.60
CA TYR A 79 4.00 -2.76 -6.42
C TYR A 79 4.55 -4.17 -6.69
N PHE A 80 3.81 -5.03 -7.42
CA PHE A 80 4.21 -6.40 -7.74
C PHE A 80 5.12 -6.49 -8.97
N ASN A 81 5.07 -5.52 -9.88
CA ASN A 81 5.91 -5.50 -11.06
C ASN A 81 7.24 -4.79 -10.73
N SER A 82 8.13 -5.57 -10.12
CA SER A 82 9.48 -5.22 -9.63
C SER A 82 10.45 -4.60 -10.66
N ARG A 83 10.00 -4.36 -11.89
CA ARG A 83 10.83 -3.82 -13.00
C ARG A 83 10.86 -2.30 -13.08
N ILE A 84 10.09 -1.59 -12.25
CA ILE A 84 10.13 -0.12 -12.21
C ILE A 84 11.13 0.31 -11.13
N ASP A 85 12.28 0.85 -11.56
CA ASP A 85 13.18 1.61 -10.71
C ASP A 85 12.38 2.74 -10.03
N ASN A 86 12.38 2.76 -8.69
CA ASN A 86 11.60 3.64 -7.79
C ASN A 86 10.27 3.11 -7.25
N SER A 87 9.91 1.85 -7.48
CA SER A 87 8.82 1.22 -6.70
C SER A 87 9.16 1.17 -5.21
N ILE A 88 8.15 1.16 -4.32
CA ILE A 88 8.40 0.87 -2.89
C ILE A 88 9.16 -0.44 -2.72
N TYR A 89 8.95 -1.41 -3.62
CA TYR A 89 9.57 -2.73 -3.53
C TYR A 89 11.09 -2.62 -3.65
N SER A 90 11.56 -1.67 -4.46
CA SER A 90 12.97 -1.30 -4.58
C SER A 90 13.46 -0.29 -3.54
N TYR A 91 12.58 0.24 -2.68
CA TYR A 91 12.95 1.20 -1.63
C TYR A 91 13.89 0.57 -0.61
N TYR A 92 15.07 1.18 -0.48
CA TYR A 92 16.16 0.79 0.41
C TYR A 92 16.88 2.06 0.86
N VAL A 93 17.28 2.11 2.13
CA VAL A 93 18.00 3.24 2.72
C VAL A 93 19.43 2.86 3.06
N TYR A 94 20.35 3.83 3.04
CA TYR A 94 21.76 3.56 3.29
C TYR A 94 22.41 4.63 4.17
N ASP A 95 23.12 4.23 5.22
CA ASP A 95 23.98 5.10 6.00
C ASP A 95 25.45 4.71 5.77
N LYS A 96 26.17 5.59 5.07
CA LYS A 96 27.58 5.39 4.70
C LYS A 96 28.52 5.19 5.90
N ASN A 97 28.11 5.65 7.08
CA ASN A 97 28.94 5.61 8.28
C ASN A 97 28.50 4.50 9.25
N ASN A 98 27.34 3.87 9.04
CA ASN A 98 26.79 2.88 9.96
C ASN A 98 26.04 1.77 9.20
N LEU A 99 26.76 0.68 8.92
CA LEU A 99 26.21 -0.49 8.22
C LEU A 99 25.21 -1.28 9.08
N GLU A 100 25.41 -1.36 10.40
CA GLU A 100 24.48 -2.03 11.31
C GLU A 100 23.11 -1.33 11.32
N LYS A 101 23.12 0.01 11.45
CA LYS A 101 21.91 0.84 11.32
C LYS A 101 21.25 0.68 9.95
N THR A 102 22.05 0.54 8.89
CA THR A 102 21.54 0.26 7.54
C THR A 102 20.79 -1.07 7.49
N HIS A 103 21.36 -2.14 8.02
CA HIS A 103 20.67 -3.44 8.06
C HIS A 103 19.38 -3.38 8.87
N GLN A 104 19.44 -2.84 10.09
CA GLN A 104 18.26 -2.70 10.94
C GLN A 104 17.14 -1.91 10.26
N ALA A 105 17.46 -0.76 9.65
CA ALA A 105 16.47 0.07 8.98
C ALA A 105 15.79 -0.68 7.82
N ASN A 106 16.57 -1.39 7.01
CA ASN A 106 16.03 -2.12 5.87
C ASN A 106 15.28 -3.40 6.27
N ASP A 107 15.62 -4.02 7.41
CA ASP A 107 14.85 -5.13 7.97
C ASP A 107 13.47 -4.64 8.42
N GLU A 108 13.39 -3.53 9.16
CA GLU A 108 12.13 -2.92 9.59
C GLU A 108 11.26 -2.48 8.39
N ILE A 109 11.87 -1.77 7.43
CA ILE A 109 11.21 -1.37 6.17
C ILE A 109 10.73 -2.61 5.39
N GLY A 110 11.55 -3.65 5.31
CA GLY A 110 11.23 -4.89 4.60
C GLY A 110 10.03 -5.62 5.19
N ILE A 111 9.93 -5.67 6.52
CA ILE A 111 8.78 -6.25 7.23
C ILE A 111 7.51 -5.45 6.93
N ALA A 112 7.55 -4.12 7.07
CA ALA A 112 6.39 -3.27 6.81
C ALA A 112 5.92 -3.38 5.34
N LYS A 113 6.85 -3.37 4.39
CA LYS A 113 6.57 -3.57 2.96
C LYS A 113 5.91 -4.90 2.66
N LYS A 114 6.42 -5.99 3.26
CA LYS A 114 5.87 -7.32 3.06
C LYS A 114 4.43 -7.38 3.54
N ARG A 115 4.16 -6.83 4.74
CA ARG A 115 2.83 -6.82 5.36
C ARG A 115 1.83 -6.02 4.53
N PHE A 116 2.23 -4.81 4.11
CA PHE A 116 1.46 -3.98 3.19
C PHE A 116 1.13 -4.74 1.89
N GLY A 117 2.13 -5.37 1.27
CA GLY A 117 1.97 -6.11 0.02
C GLY A 117 1.01 -7.29 0.14
N GLU A 118 1.11 -8.08 1.20
CA GLU A 118 0.20 -9.22 1.45
C GLU A 118 -1.27 -8.78 1.57
N ILE A 119 -1.52 -7.66 2.26
CA ILE A 119 -2.87 -7.10 2.42
C ILE A 119 -3.39 -6.56 1.09
N LEU A 120 -2.56 -5.80 0.36
CA LEU A 120 -2.92 -5.28 -0.95
C LEU A 120 -3.25 -6.41 -1.94
N TYR A 121 -2.43 -7.46 -1.98
CA TYR A 121 -2.66 -8.65 -2.82
C TYR A 121 -4.02 -9.28 -2.53
N LYS A 122 -4.29 -9.57 -1.26
CA LYS A 122 -5.55 -10.17 -0.78
C LYS A 122 -6.77 -9.37 -1.23
N ILE A 123 -6.73 -8.04 -1.16
CA ILE A 123 -7.84 -7.17 -1.59
C ILE A 123 -7.97 -7.20 -3.11
N THR A 124 -6.85 -7.12 -3.84
CA THR A 124 -6.87 -7.09 -5.31
C THR A 124 -7.38 -8.39 -5.91
N GLU A 125 -7.00 -9.55 -5.37
CA GLU A 125 -7.57 -10.84 -5.78
C GLU A 125 -9.09 -10.85 -5.57
N LYS A 126 -9.54 -10.47 -4.37
CA LYS A 126 -10.99 -10.41 -4.05
C LYS A 126 -11.72 -9.49 -5.02
N VAL A 127 -11.19 -8.30 -5.27
CA VAL A 127 -11.75 -7.34 -6.23
C VAL A 127 -11.87 -7.95 -7.62
N MET A 128 -10.80 -8.56 -8.14
CA MET A 128 -10.79 -9.17 -9.48
C MET A 128 -11.84 -10.28 -9.61
N TYR A 129 -11.97 -11.14 -8.59
CA TYR A 129 -12.98 -12.21 -8.59
C TYR A 129 -14.43 -11.69 -8.67
N HIS A 130 -14.71 -10.48 -8.18
CA HIS A 130 -16.06 -9.88 -8.20
C HIS A 130 -16.30 -8.94 -9.39
N MET A 131 -15.27 -8.63 -10.18
CA MET A 131 -15.39 -7.83 -11.40
C MET A 131 -15.74 -8.64 -12.65
N ILE A 132 -15.70 -9.98 -12.58
CA ILE A 132 -16.02 -10.94 -13.65
C ILE A 132 -17.49 -11.37 -13.55
#